data_AF-A0A2G6E0I5-F1
#
_entry.id   AF-A0A2G6E0I5-F1
#
_cell.length_a   1.000
_cell.length_b   1.000
_cell.length_c   1.000
_cell.angle_alpha   90.00
_cell.angle_beta   90.00
_cell.angle_gamma   90.00
#
_symmetry.space_group_name_H-M   'P 1'
#
loop_
_entity.id
_entity.type
_entity.pdbx_description
1 polymer ?
#
loop_
_entity_poly.entity_id
_entity_poly.type
_entity_poly.pdbx_seq_one_letter_code
_entity_poly.pdbx_strand_id
1 'polypeptide(L)'
;MLAPYQHYLKSMRRYLPHQLSEIEEKLLLDIAPVGRRSWTTLFEKIFGTLTFGEKNRSEEEVLSDLYSNDRTTRKKAAIELTEGLKGQQHILTHIFNTLAAEKMISDRLRRHTSWVESMNLGNQLDNDTVE
;
A
#
# COMPACT_ATOMS: atom_id res chain seq x y z
N MET A 1 12.12 -5.90 36.82
CA MET A 1 10.80 -5.38 36.41
C MET A 1 10.61 -5.20 34.90
N LEU A 2 11.67 -5.07 34.07
CA LEU A 2 11.51 -4.88 32.61
C LEU A 2 11.58 -6.16 31.75
N ALA A 3 11.92 -7.30 32.34
CA ALA A 3 12.10 -8.57 31.61
C ALA A 3 10.92 -8.96 30.70
N PRO A 4 9.64 -8.79 31.09
CA PRO A 4 8.50 -9.10 30.21
C PRO A 4 8.41 -8.23 28.95
N TYR A 5 9.01 -7.04 28.95
CA TYR A 5 8.98 -6.09 27.82
C TYR A 5 10.23 -6.16 26.94
N GLN A 6 11.13 -7.11 27.21
CA GLN A 6 12.44 -7.17 26.54
C GLN A 6 12.31 -7.23 25.02
N HIS A 7 11.38 -8.05 24.51
CA HIS A 7 11.13 -8.16 23.07
C HIS A 7 10.67 -6.82 22.48
N TYR A 8 9.65 -6.19 23.07
CA TYR A 8 9.14 -4.89 22.63
C TYR A 8 10.24 -3.81 22.60
N LEU A 9 11.03 -3.70 23.67
CA LEU A 9 12.14 -2.74 23.74
C LEU A 9 13.22 -3.01 22.69
N LYS A 10 13.54 -4.28 22.42
CA LYS A 10 14.47 -4.66 21.34
C LYS A 10 13.91 -4.29 19.97
N SER A 11 12.63 -4.59 19.71
CA SER A 11 11.97 -4.26 18.45
C SER A 11 11.93 -2.75 18.21
N MET A 12 11.61 -1.94 19.23
CA MET A 12 11.69 -0.48 19.13
C MET A 12 13.12 0.01 18.81
N ARG A 13 14.15 -0.58 19.44
CA ARG A 13 15.54 -0.20 19.16
C ARG A 13 15.98 -0.45 17.73
N ARG A 14 15.36 -1.39 17.02
CA ARG A 14 15.65 -1.63 15.59
C ARG A 14 15.28 -0.42 14.72
N TYR A 15 14.39 0.47 15.16
CA TYR A 15 14.02 1.69 14.44
C TYR A 15 14.99 2.85 14.67
N LEU A 16 15.88 2.77 15.66
CA LEU A 16 16.79 3.85 16.02
C LEU A 16 17.65 4.36 14.84
N PRO A 17 18.20 3.50 13.97
CA PRO A 17 18.95 3.97 12.79
C PRO A 17 18.09 4.73 11.78
N HIS A 18 16.77 4.56 11.82
CA HIS A 18 15.79 5.12 10.88
C HIS A 18 14.97 6.28 11.47
N GLN A 19 15.26 6.67 12.71
CA GLN A 19 14.62 7.78 13.39
C GLN A 19 15.17 9.11 12.87
N LEU A 20 14.26 10.04 12.58
CA LEU A 20 14.60 11.40 12.16
C LEU A 20 14.75 12.33 13.37
N SER A 21 15.10 13.59 13.15
CA SER A 21 15.02 14.59 14.20
C SER A 21 13.57 14.82 14.64
N GLU A 22 13.36 15.31 15.86
CA GLU A 22 12.02 15.60 16.37
C GLU A 22 11.21 16.53 15.45
N ILE A 23 11.87 17.54 14.88
CA ILE A 23 11.25 18.50 13.97
C ILE A 23 10.79 17.81 12.69
N GLU A 24 11.62 16.92 12.11
CA GLU A 24 11.28 16.17 10.91
C GLU A 24 10.14 15.18 11.15
N GLU A 25 10.16 14.45 12.28
CA GLU A 25 9.07 13.53 12.64
C GLU A 25 7.74 14.30 12.82
N LYS A 26 7.78 15.45 13.51
CA LYS A 26 6.59 16.30 13.69
C LYS A 26 6.07 16.82 12.36
N LEU A 27 6.96 17.31 11.48
CA LEU A 27 6.57 17.78 10.15
C LEU A 27 5.90 16.67 9.34
N LEU A 28 6.46 15.46 9.33
CA LEU A 28 5.86 14.32 8.64
C LEU A 28 4.47 13.98 9.18
N LEU A 29 4.27 14.05 10.50
CA LEU A 29 2.97 13.83 11.13
C LEU A 29 1.94 14.90 10.73
N ASP A 30 2.35 16.17 10.72
CA ASP A 30 1.46 17.30 10.39
C ASP A 30 1.01 17.26 8.92
N ILE A 31 1.87 16.82 7.99
CA ILE A 31 1.52 16.69 6.56
C ILE A 31 0.84 15.37 6.20
N ALA A 32 0.97 14.32 7.01
CA ALA A 32 0.44 12.98 6.69
C ALA A 32 -1.06 12.95 6.30
N PRO A 33 -1.97 13.75 6.91
CA PRO A 33 -3.37 13.81 6.49
C PRO A 33 -3.59 14.30 5.06
N VAL A 34 -2.76 15.24 4.58
CA VAL A 34 -2.86 15.83 3.24
C VAL A 34 -1.93 15.17 2.21
N GLY A 35 -0.93 14.41 2.67
CA GLY A 35 -0.06 13.55 1.86
C GLY A 35 -0.67 12.16 1.63
N ARG A 36 0.07 11.10 1.99
CA ARG A 36 -0.31 9.69 1.77
C ARG A 36 -1.78 9.37 2.04
N ARG A 37 -2.33 9.83 3.17
CA ARG A 37 -3.71 9.49 3.58
C ARG A 37 -4.76 10.07 2.61
N SER A 38 -4.53 11.28 2.11
CA SER A 38 -5.42 11.91 1.13
C SER A 38 -5.43 11.15 -0.19
N TRP A 39 -4.25 10.73 -0.66
CA TRP A 39 -4.11 9.93 -1.88
C TRP A 39 -4.73 8.53 -1.74
N THR A 40 -4.57 7.86 -0.61
CA THR A 40 -5.25 6.59 -0.32
C THR A 40 -6.76 6.77 -0.29
N THR A 41 -7.26 7.84 0.35
CA THR A 41 -8.70 8.16 0.36
C THR A 41 -9.23 8.42 -1.05
N LEU A 42 -8.46 9.08 -1.91
CA LEU A 42 -8.84 9.31 -3.31
C LEU A 42 -8.92 7.99 -4.08
N PHE A 43 -7.95 7.10 -3.90
CA PHE A 43 -7.99 5.75 -4.47
C PHE A 43 -9.27 5.02 -4.07
N GLU A 44 -9.56 4.94 -2.76
CA GLU A 44 -10.75 4.27 -2.23
C GLU A 44 -12.05 4.84 -2.81
N LYS A 45 -12.15 6.18 -2.91
CA LYS A 45 -13.32 6.84 -3.51
C LYS A 45 -13.50 6.49 -4.98
N ILE A 46 -12.44 6.50 -5.78
CA ILE A 46 -12.51 6.15 -7.19
C ILE A 46 -12.91 4.68 -7.32
N PHE A 47 -12.21 3.80 -6.60
CA PHE A 47 -12.46 2.36 -6.67
C PHE A 47 -13.87 1.99 -6.25
N GLY A 48 -14.39 2.59 -5.16
CA GLY A 48 -15.76 2.37 -4.69
C GLY A 48 -16.85 2.89 -5.63
N THR A 49 -16.51 3.67 -6.66
CA THR A 49 -17.44 4.11 -7.71
C THR A 49 -17.34 3.32 -9.00
N LEU A 50 -16.32 2.46 -9.13
CA LEU A 50 -16.17 1.61 -10.30
C LEU A 50 -17.29 0.59 -10.35
N THR A 51 -17.81 0.39 -11.55
CA THR A 51 -18.77 -0.67 -11.86
C THR A 51 -18.26 -1.44 -13.07
N PHE A 52 -18.57 -2.72 -13.14
CA PHE A 52 -17.91 -3.64 -14.07
C PHE A 52 -18.92 -4.39 -14.94
N GLY A 53 -18.59 -4.48 -16.23
CA GLY A 53 -19.41 -5.14 -17.25
C GLY A 53 -20.76 -4.44 -17.49
N GLU A 54 -21.57 -5.03 -18.37
CA GLU A 54 -22.87 -4.46 -18.78
C GLU A 54 -23.90 -4.44 -17.64
N LYS A 55 -23.70 -5.24 -16.59
CA LYS A 55 -24.60 -5.37 -15.45
C LYS A 55 -24.27 -4.41 -14.30
N ASN A 56 -23.29 -3.52 -14.48
CA ASN A 56 -22.81 -2.58 -13.46
C ASN A 56 -22.52 -3.28 -12.12
N ARG A 57 -21.77 -4.39 -12.18
CA ARG A 57 -21.43 -5.22 -11.02
C ARG A 57 -20.45 -4.50 -10.10
N SER A 58 -20.43 -4.89 -8.83
CA SER A 58 -19.38 -4.48 -7.89
C SER A 58 -18.06 -5.20 -8.18
N GLU A 59 -16.97 -4.70 -7.61
CA GLU A 59 -15.67 -5.36 -7.72
C GLU A 59 -15.69 -6.77 -7.11
N GLU A 60 -16.29 -6.92 -5.93
CA GLU A 60 -16.36 -8.19 -5.20
C GLU A 60 -17.10 -9.26 -6.00
N GLU A 61 -18.18 -8.88 -6.69
CA GLU A 61 -18.91 -9.79 -7.56
C GLU A 61 -18.03 -10.30 -8.72
N VAL A 62 -17.26 -9.41 -9.35
CA VAL A 62 -16.36 -9.77 -10.45
C VAL A 62 -15.17 -10.59 -9.97
N LEU A 63 -14.57 -10.23 -8.84
CA LEU A 63 -13.45 -10.98 -8.25
C LEU A 63 -13.87 -12.38 -7.82
N SER A 64 -15.10 -12.55 -7.32
CA SER A 64 -15.63 -13.87 -6.94
C SER A 64 -15.67 -14.82 -8.14
N ASP A 65 -16.03 -14.32 -9.32
CA ASP A 65 -16.08 -15.11 -10.56
C ASP A 65 -14.70 -15.58 -11.05
N LEU A 66 -13.60 -14.93 -10.64
CA LEU A 66 -12.24 -15.38 -10.94
C LEU A 66 -11.90 -16.71 -10.28
N TYR A 67 -12.62 -17.12 -9.23
CA TYR A 67 -12.47 -18.41 -8.56
C TYR A 67 -13.44 -19.48 -9.07
N SER A 68 -14.30 -19.17 -10.05
CA SER A 68 -15.23 -20.14 -10.63
C SER A 68 -14.49 -21.32 -11.27
N ASN A 69 -15.05 -22.53 -11.16
CA ASN A 69 -14.52 -23.72 -11.86
C ASN A 69 -14.66 -23.60 -13.39
N ASP A 70 -15.62 -22.82 -13.88
CA ASP A 70 -15.81 -22.59 -15.30
C ASP A 70 -14.82 -21.55 -15.87
N ARG A 71 -14.07 -21.96 -16.89
CA ARG A 71 -13.09 -21.11 -17.58
C ARG A 71 -13.75 -19.91 -18.26
N THR A 72 -14.97 -20.06 -18.80
CA THR A 72 -15.61 -18.97 -19.54
C THR A 72 -16.01 -17.84 -18.61
N THR A 73 -16.54 -18.18 -17.44
CA THR A 73 -16.83 -17.26 -16.33
C THR A 73 -15.58 -16.50 -15.89
N ARG A 74 -14.47 -17.21 -15.58
CA ARG A 74 -13.20 -16.56 -15.19
C ARG A 74 -12.68 -15.60 -16.25
N LYS A 75 -12.73 -16.00 -17.53
CA LYS A 75 -12.28 -15.15 -18.64
C LYS A 75 -13.12 -13.88 -18.74
N LYS A 76 -14.44 -14.00 -18.63
CA LYS A 76 -15.35 -12.86 -18.66
C LYS A 76 -15.05 -11.89 -17.52
N ALA A 77 -14.93 -12.40 -16.29
CA ALA A 77 -14.61 -11.60 -15.12
C ALA A 77 -13.27 -10.85 -15.25
N ALA A 78 -12.23 -11.51 -15.74
CA ALA A 78 -10.93 -10.87 -15.97
C ALA A 78 -11.01 -9.72 -16.99
N ILE A 79 -11.81 -9.88 -18.05
CA ILE A 79 -12.04 -8.83 -19.06
C ILE A 79 -12.84 -7.68 -18.43
N GLU A 80 -13.94 -7.97 -17.74
CA GLU A 80 -14.77 -6.95 -17.08
C GLU A 80 -13.96 -6.11 -16.10
N LEU A 81 -13.16 -6.76 -15.24
CA LEU A 81 -12.26 -6.09 -14.30
C LEU A 81 -11.24 -5.20 -15.03
N THR A 82 -10.59 -5.74 -16.06
CA THR A 82 -9.57 -5.01 -16.83
C THR A 82 -10.15 -3.77 -17.50
N GLU A 83 -11.30 -3.86 -18.15
CA GLU A 83 -11.92 -2.72 -18.81
C GLU A 83 -12.42 -1.66 -17.81
N GLY A 84 -12.97 -2.08 -16.66
CA GLY A 84 -13.32 -1.15 -15.58
C GLY A 84 -12.10 -0.37 -15.06
N LEU A 85 -10.98 -1.06 -14.83
CA LEU A 85 -9.73 -0.42 -14.40
C LEU A 85 -9.12 0.48 -15.48
N LYS A 86 -9.19 0.09 -16.76
CA LYS A 86 -8.74 0.91 -17.89
C LYS A 86 -9.47 2.25 -17.95
N GLY A 87 -10.77 2.26 -17.64
CA GLY A 87 -11.57 3.49 -17.59
C GLY A 87 -11.02 4.56 -16.65
N GLN A 88 -10.27 4.18 -15.61
CA GLN A 88 -9.62 5.09 -14.65
C GLN A 88 -8.10 4.99 -14.66
N GLN A 89 -7.50 4.35 -15.68
CA GLN A 89 -6.08 4.01 -15.71
C GLN A 89 -5.18 5.22 -15.44
N HIS A 90 -5.47 6.36 -16.07
CA HIS A 90 -4.63 7.55 -15.91
C HIS A 90 -4.63 8.07 -14.47
N ILE A 91 -5.78 8.04 -13.77
CA ILE A 91 -5.89 8.50 -12.39
C ILE A 91 -5.24 7.50 -11.44
N LEU A 92 -5.55 6.20 -11.59
CA LEU A 92 -4.96 5.14 -10.77
C LEU A 92 -3.43 5.11 -10.89
N THR A 93 -2.92 5.28 -12.11
CA THR A 93 -1.47 5.38 -12.37
C THR A 93 -0.87 6.60 -11.68
N HIS A 94 -1.54 7.76 -11.76
CA HIS A 94 -1.06 8.97 -11.09
C HIS A 94 -1.01 8.80 -9.57
N ILE A 95 -2.06 8.22 -8.97
CA ILE A 95 -2.11 7.94 -7.52
C ILE A 95 -0.96 7.01 -7.12
N PHE A 96 -0.77 5.90 -7.84
CA PHE A 96 0.30 4.95 -7.57
C PHE A 96 1.68 5.62 -7.64
N ASN A 97 1.95 6.36 -8.71
CA ASN A 97 3.24 7.05 -8.89
C ASN A 97 3.51 8.06 -7.79
N THR A 98 2.50 8.81 -7.35
CA THR A 98 2.64 9.78 -6.25
C THR A 98 2.93 9.08 -4.92
N LEU A 99 2.22 8.00 -4.60
CA LEU A 99 2.47 7.20 -3.39
C LEU A 99 3.83 6.51 -3.41
N ALA A 100 4.29 6.05 -4.58
CA ALA A 100 5.61 5.47 -4.76
C ALA A 100 6.72 6.51 -4.59
N ALA A 101 6.55 7.71 -5.15
CA ALA A 101 7.47 8.82 -4.99
C ALA A 101 7.56 9.30 -3.52
N GLU A 102 6.43 9.41 -2.82
CA GLU A 102 6.39 9.73 -1.39
C GLU A 102 7.11 8.65 -0.56
N LYS A 103 6.88 7.37 -0.86
CA LYS A 103 7.59 6.26 -0.21
C LYS A 103 9.11 6.36 -0.45
N MET A 104 9.54 6.57 -1.68
CA MET A 104 10.96 6.75 -2.01
C MET A 104 11.60 7.90 -1.21
N ILE A 105 10.90 9.02 -1.06
CA ILE A 105 11.38 10.15 -0.25
C ILE A 105 11.50 9.75 1.23
N SER A 106 10.47 9.11 1.79
CA SER A 106 10.47 8.64 3.18
C SER A 106 11.59 7.63 3.44
N ASP A 107 11.75 6.65 2.56
CA ASP A 107 12.79 5.61 2.67
C ASP A 107 14.19 6.24 2.66
N ARG A 108 14.44 7.20 1.76
CA ARG A 108 15.69 7.96 1.71
C ARG A 108 15.95 8.75 2.98
N LEU A 109 14.96 9.50 3.48
CA LEU A 109 15.11 10.28 4.72
C LEU A 109 15.42 9.37 5.92
N ARG A 110 14.75 8.22 5.99
CA ARG A 110 14.92 7.21 7.05
C ARG A 110 16.12 6.30 6.83
N ARG A 111 16.96 6.53 5.81
CA ARG A 111 18.18 5.76 5.54
C ARG A 111 17.91 4.27 5.30
N HIS A 112 16.76 3.92 4.70
CA HIS A 112 16.54 2.58 4.21
C HIS A 112 17.37 2.35 2.95
N THR A 113 18.08 1.22 2.93
CA THR A 113 18.98 0.76 1.89
C THR A 113 18.25 0.13 0.70
N SER A 114 17.02 -0.38 0.92
CA SER A 114 16.17 -0.94 -0.12
C SER A 114 14.70 -0.55 0.08
N TRP A 115 13.90 -0.72 -0.99
CA TRP A 115 12.47 -0.39 -0.98
C TRP A 115 11.65 -1.30 -0.03
N VAL A 116 12.14 -2.51 0.25
CA VAL A 116 11.46 -3.52 1.08
C VAL A 116 11.87 -3.46 2.56
N GLU A 117 13.01 -2.85 2.88
CA GLU A 117 13.59 -2.85 4.23
C GLU A 117 12.63 -2.28 5.29
N SER A 118 11.90 -1.21 4.98
CA SER A 118 10.94 -0.64 5.93
C SER A 118 9.78 -1.59 6.25
N MET A 119 9.37 -2.43 5.29
CA MET A 119 8.37 -3.48 5.48
C MET A 119 8.95 -4.68 6.24
N ASN A 120 10.17 -5.12 5.90
CA ASN A 120 10.86 -6.20 6.62
C ASN A 120 11.08 -5.83 8.09
N LEU A 121 11.52 -4.61 8.36
CA LEU A 121 11.67 -4.08 9.71
C LEU A 121 10.33 -4.10 10.48
N GLY A 122 9.24 -3.67 9.83
CA GLY A 122 7.88 -3.72 10.39
C GLY A 122 7.40 -5.13 10.71
N ASN A 123 7.67 -6.08 9.82
CA ASN A 123 7.34 -7.49 9.97
C ASN A 123 8.35 -8.27 10.82
N GLN A 124 9.37 -7.60 11.35
CA GLN A 124 10.48 -8.16 12.11
C GLN A 124 11.31 -9.21 11.36
N LEU A 125 11.30 -9.19 10.03
CA LEU A 125 12.08 -10.08 9.16
C LEU A 125 13.52 -9.58 8.97
N ASP A 126 14.40 -10.49 8.58
CA ASP A 126 15.74 -10.15 8.09
C ASP A 126 15.65 -9.79 6.60
N ASN A 127 16.48 -8.85 6.13
CA ASN A 127 16.40 -8.35 4.75
C ASN A 127 16.60 -9.47 3.70
N ASP A 128 17.43 -10.46 3.99
CA ASP A 128 17.70 -11.61 3.12
C ASP A 128 16.51 -12.59 3.02
N THR A 129 15.46 -12.39 3.83
CA THR A 129 14.26 -13.23 3.79
C THR A 129 13.41 -12.96 2.55
N VAL A 130 13.47 -11.74 2.01
CA VAL A 130 12.71 -11.29 0.85
C VAL A 130 13.62 -10.42 -0.02
N GLU A 131 14.11 -10.97 -1.13
CA GLU A 131 14.88 -10.26 -2.17
C GLU A 131 13.96 -9.66 -3.24
#